data_AF-A0A6G3MNB1-F1
#
_entry.id   AF-A0A6G3MNB1-F1
#
_cell.length_a   1.000
_cell.length_b   1.000
_cell.length_c   1.000
_cell.angle_alpha   90.00
_cell.angle_beta   90.00
_cell.angle_gamma   90.00
#
_symmetry.space_group_name_H-M   'P 1'
#
loop_
_entity.id
_entity.type
_entity.pdbx_description
1 polymer ?
#
loop_
_entity_poly.entity_id
_entity_poly.type
_entity_poly.pdbx_seq_one_letter_code
_entity_poly.pdbx_strand_id
1 'polypeptide(L)'
;VEITCMTDYIGGIYGTLSRKRGTVFEENALTSQQIVIKAYLPVNESFGFTADIRAATSGYAFPQCVFDHWQIIPDSPFTPTTRSGMIVEQTRSRKGLKPGIPPLDNFLDKL
;
A
#
# COMPACT_ATOMS: atom_id res chain seq x y z
N VAL A 1 2.66 9.30 1.57
CA VAL A 1 1.43 10.11 1.74
C VAL A 1 1.68 11.12 2.84
N GLU A 2 1.31 12.37 2.61
CA GLU A 2 1.34 13.45 3.59
C GLU A 2 -0.09 13.81 3.96
N ILE A 3 -0.40 13.92 5.25
CA ILE A 3 -1.76 14.12 5.73
C ILE A 3 -1.75 15.28 6.71
N THR A 4 -2.46 16.34 6.38
CA THR A 4 -2.71 17.45 7.32
C THR A 4 -4.06 17.24 7.99
N CYS A 5 -4.11 17.30 9.32
CA CYS A 5 -5.36 17.22 10.08
C CYS A 5 -5.31 18.01 11.39
N MET A 6 -6.49 18.20 12.00
CA MET A 6 -6.55 18.69 13.38
C MET A 6 -6.16 17.59 14.37
N THR A 7 -5.55 17.95 15.50
CA THR A 7 -5.03 17.02 16.52
C THR A 7 -6.10 16.08 17.07
N ASP A 8 -7.35 16.54 17.15
CA ASP A 8 -8.48 15.77 17.70
C ASP A 8 -8.88 14.57 16.84
N TYR A 9 -8.47 14.53 15.57
CA TYR A 9 -8.83 13.47 14.61
C TYR A 9 -7.68 12.52 14.25
N ILE A 10 -6.52 12.64 14.91
CA ILE A 10 -5.33 11.83 14.65
C ILE A 10 -5.64 10.32 14.76
N GLY A 11 -6.48 9.92 15.71
CA GLY A 11 -6.87 8.52 15.89
C GLY A 11 -7.47 7.88 14.62
N GLY A 12 -8.25 8.66 13.86
CA GLY A 12 -8.82 8.22 12.58
C GLY A 12 -7.76 7.97 11.50
N ILE A 13 -6.66 8.73 11.53
CA ILE A 13 -5.54 8.56 10.60
C ILE A 13 -4.80 7.25 10.89
N TYR A 14 -4.40 7.01 12.14
CA TYR A 14 -3.70 5.77 12.50
C TYR A 14 -4.55 4.54 12.22
N GLY A 15 -5.84 4.57 12.53
CA GLY A 15 -6.76 3.47 12.23
C GLY A 15 -6.84 3.19 10.72
N THR A 16 -6.93 4.24 9.91
CA THR A 16 -7.01 4.11 8.45
C THR A 16 -5.68 3.60 7.86
N LEU A 17 -4.55 4.16 8.30
CA LEU A 17 -3.22 3.73 7.84
C LEU A 17 -2.94 2.29 8.24
N SER A 18 -3.21 1.89 9.48
CA SER A 18 -3.00 0.53 9.97
C SER A 18 -3.78 -0.50 9.14
N ARG A 19 -5.08 -0.24 8.89
CA ARG A 19 -5.92 -1.10 8.03
C ARG A 19 -5.39 -1.23 6.60
N LYS A 20 -4.77 -0.17 6.08
CA LYS A 20 -4.18 -0.11 4.73
C LYS A 20 -2.69 -0.48 4.70
N ARG A 21 -2.16 -1.04 5.80
CA ARG A 21 -0.75 -1.44 5.93
C ARG A 21 0.23 -0.30 5.70
N GLY A 22 -0.18 0.92 6.03
CA GLY A 22 0.66 2.10 5.99
C GLY A 22 1.61 2.15 7.18
N THR A 23 2.76 2.76 6.99
CA THR A 23 3.80 2.92 8.03
C THR A 23 4.11 4.39 8.20
N VAL A 24 3.75 4.94 9.37
CA VAL A 24 4.10 6.33 9.73
C VAL A 24 5.58 6.41 10.04
N PHE A 25 6.25 7.43 9.54
CA PHE A 25 7.69 7.66 9.79
C PHE A 25 8.02 9.08 10.23
N GLU A 26 7.09 10.03 10.07
CA GLU A 26 7.30 11.42 10.47
C GLU A 26 5.99 12.05 10.90
N GLU A 27 6.05 12.80 11.99
CA GLU A 27 4.91 13.54 12.56
C GLU A 27 5.41 14.89 13.05
N ASN A 28 4.86 15.97 12.49
CA ASN A 28 5.26 17.33 12.85
C ASN A 28 4.03 18.17 13.16
N ALA A 29 4.06 18.89 14.27
CA ALA A 29 3.07 19.91 14.58
C ALA A 29 3.29 21.13 13.66
N LEU A 30 2.26 21.54 12.92
CA LEU A 30 2.28 22.76 12.12
C LEU A 30 1.86 23.96 12.97
N THR A 31 0.85 23.77 13.81
CA THR A 31 0.34 24.74 14.78
C THR A 31 -0.06 23.99 16.07
N SER A 32 -0.58 24.70 17.09
CA SER A 32 -1.09 24.07 18.32
C SER A 32 -2.27 23.12 18.09
N GLN A 33 -2.98 23.26 16.96
CA GLN A 33 -4.17 22.47 16.64
C GLN A 33 -4.02 21.60 15.39
N GLN A 34 -2.96 21.80 14.59
CA GLN A 34 -2.75 21.09 13.33
C GLN A 34 -1.46 20.28 13.34
N ILE A 35 -1.54 19.08 12.79
CA ILE A 35 -0.42 18.16 12.61
C ILE A 35 -0.31 17.73 11.15
N VAL A 36 0.93 17.49 10.72
CA VAL A 36 1.26 16.86 9.44
C VAL A 36 1.88 15.50 9.74
N ILE A 37 1.26 14.45 9.20
CA ILE A 37 1.71 13.06 9.33
C ILE A 37 2.17 12.58 7.96
N LYS A 38 3.39 12.04 7.88
CA LYS A 38 3.89 11.36 6.68
C LYS A 38 4.02 9.86 6.93
N ALA A 39 3.53 9.11 5.95
CA ALA A 39 3.52 7.67 5.99
C ALA A 39 3.81 7.07 4.62
N TYR A 40 4.40 5.87 4.60
CA TYR A 40 4.39 5.02 3.41
C TYR A 40 3.01 4.35 3.29
N LEU A 41 2.46 4.33 2.08
CA LEU A 41 1.18 3.69 1.77
C LEU A 41 1.40 2.79 0.54
N PRO A 42 1.18 1.48 0.65
CA PRO A 42 1.26 0.58 -0.49
C PRO A 42 0.31 1.03 -1.61
N VAL A 43 0.81 1.13 -2.85
CA VAL A 43 0.03 1.65 -4.00
C VAL A 43 -1.25 0.84 -4.22
N ASN A 44 -1.19 -0.48 -4.03
CA ASN A 44 -2.35 -1.35 -4.17
C ASN A 44 -3.46 -1.10 -3.11
N GLU A 45 -3.13 -0.46 -1.99
CA GLU A 45 -4.08 -0.09 -0.92
C GLU A 45 -4.57 1.36 -1.04
N SER A 46 -3.98 2.15 -1.94
CA SER A 46 -4.31 3.57 -2.09
C SER A 46 -5.67 3.85 -2.74
N PHE A 47 -6.22 2.87 -3.44
CA PHE A 47 -7.56 2.98 -4.03
C PHE A 47 -8.61 3.16 -2.93
N GLY A 48 -9.42 4.22 -3.04
CA GLY A 48 -10.42 4.58 -2.04
C GLY A 48 -9.87 5.23 -0.77
N PHE A 49 -8.54 5.36 -0.62
CA PHE A 49 -7.92 5.87 0.61
C PHE A 49 -8.42 7.26 1.03
N THR A 50 -8.63 8.15 0.05
CA THR A 50 -9.12 9.51 0.32
C THR A 50 -10.54 9.50 0.89
N ALA A 51 -11.41 8.61 0.43
CA ALA A 51 -12.76 8.48 0.98
C ALA A 51 -12.70 7.89 2.39
N ASP A 52 -11.90 6.83 2.59
CA ASP A 52 -11.74 6.14 3.87
C ASP A 52 -11.22 7.09 4.95
N ILE A 53 -10.18 7.88 4.66
CA ILE A 53 -9.58 8.78 5.65
C ILE A 53 -10.49 9.96 5.98
N ARG A 54 -11.23 10.49 4.99
CA ARG A 54 -12.21 11.55 5.24
C ARG A 54 -13.34 11.04 6.12
N ALA A 55 -13.86 9.83 5.87
CA ALA A 55 -14.87 9.22 6.73
C ALA A 55 -14.35 9.02 8.16
N ALA A 56 -13.12 8.53 8.33
CA ALA A 56 -12.52 8.30 9.64
C ALA A 56 -12.21 9.59 10.43
N THR A 57 -12.12 10.73 9.76
CA THR A 57 -11.72 12.03 10.35
C THR A 57 -12.82 13.08 10.26
N SER A 58 -14.07 12.67 9.97
CA SER A 58 -15.20 13.59 9.74
C SER A 58 -14.93 14.68 8.70
N GLY A 59 -14.04 14.40 7.73
CA GLY A 59 -13.64 15.32 6.67
C GLY A 59 -12.52 16.30 7.04
N TYR A 60 -11.95 16.23 8.26
CA TYR A 60 -10.90 17.13 8.74
C TYR A 60 -9.47 16.71 8.37
N ALA A 61 -9.28 15.58 7.68
CA ALA A 61 -8.00 15.20 7.12
C ALA A 61 -7.93 15.43 5.60
N PHE A 62 -6.79 15.95 5.16
CA PHE A 62 -6.48 16.25 3.77
C PHE A 62 -5.24 15.44 3.35
N PRO A 63 -5.43 14.29 2.66
CA PRO A 63 -4.32 13.48 2.19
C PRO A 63 -3.76 14.01 0.86
N GLN A 64 -2.43 14.04 0.75
CA GLN A 64 -1.69 14.24 -0.49
C GLN A 64 -0.80 13.03 -0.76
N CYS A 65 -1.04 12.39 -1.90
CA CYS A 65 -0.30 11.20 -2.31
C CYS A 65 0.65 11.55 -3.46
N VAL A 66 1.92 11.23 -3.28
CA VAL A 66 2.94 11.23 -4.32
C VAL A 66 3.64 9.87 -4.32
N PHE A 67 4.16 9.47 -5.48
CA PHE A 67 5.02 8.30 -5.56
C PHE A 67 6.32 8.56 -4.79
N ASP A 68 6.80 7.55 -4.07
CA ASP A 68 7.99 7.65 -3.23
C ASP A 68 9.09 6.68 -3.73
N HIS A 69 8.89 5.37 -3.57
CA HIS A 69 9.85 4.35 -4.00
C HIS A 69 9.20 3.01 -4.36
N TRP A 70 10.02 2.09 -4.87
CA TRP A 70 9.67 0.69 -5.03
C TRP A 70 10.09 -0.11 -3.81
N GLN A 71 9.14 -0.76 -3.15
CA GLN A 71 9.41 -1.63 -2.01
C GLN A 71 9.20 -3.10 -2.41
N ILE A 72 10.16 -3.95 -2.05
CA ILE A 72 10.06 -5.40 -2.25
C ILE A 72 9.02 -5.97 -1.28
N ILE A 73 8.13 -6.82 -1.79
CA ILE A 73 7.23 -7.61 -0.94
C ILE A 73 8.03 -8.77 -0.35
N PRO A 74 8.09 -8.94 0.99
CA PRO A 74 8.94 -9.94 1.64
C PRO A 74 8.28 -11.34 1.64
N ASP A 75 7.80 -11.80 0.50
CA ASP A 75 7.25 -13.14 0.29
C ASP A 75 7.74 -13.77 -1.01
N SER A 76 7.52 -15.08 -1.18
CA SER A 76 7.94 -15.79 -2.39
C SER A 76 6.87 -15.71 -3.49
N PRO A 77 7.21 -15.30 -4.72
CA PRO A 77 6.26 -15.25 -5.82
C PRO A 77 5.95 -16.63 -6.42
N PHE A 78 6.68 -17.67 -6.03
CA PHE A 78 6.46 -19.05 -6.51
C PHE A 78 5.31 -19.76 -5.81
N THR A 79 4.96 -19.33 -4.61
CA THR A 79 3.87 -19.92 -3.82
C THR A 79 2.56 -19.20 -4.16
N PRO A 80 1.56 -19.84 -4.81
CA PRO A 80 0.36 -19.13 -5.26
C PRO A 80 -0.49 -18.49 -4.15
N THR A 81 -0.33 -18.95 -2.91
CA THR A 81 -1.06 -18.43 -1.74
C THR A 81 -0.45 -17.16 -1.15
N THR A 82 0.78 -16.79 -1.53
CA THR A 82 1.40 -15.54 -1.07
C THR A 82 0.84 -14.35 -1.85
N ARG A 83 1.05 -13.13 -1.34
CA ARG A 83 0.54 -11.93 -1.99
C ARG A 83 1.23 -11.71 -3.33
N SER A 84 2.55 -11.88 -3.41
CA SER A 84 3.26 -11.79 -4.69
C SER A 84 2.83 -12.89 -5.66
N GLY A 85 2.62 -14.13 -5.20
CA GLY A 85 2.13 -15.24 -6.02
C GLY A 85 0.77 -14.95 -6.65
N MET A 86 -0.20 -14.51 -5.85
CA MET A 86 -1.53 -14.11 -6.33
C MET A 86 -1.47 -12.98 -7.38
N ILE A 87 -0.64 -11.95 -7.14
CA ILE A 87 -0.49 -10.82 -8.08
C ILE A 87 0.09 -11.30 -9.42
N VAL A 88 1.12 -12.15 -9.37
CA VAL A 88 1.75 -12.73 -10.57
C VAL A 88 0.74 -13.57 -11.34
N GLU A 89 0.02 -14.47 -10.67
CA GLU A 89 -0.96 -15.35 -11.30
C GLU A 89 -2.10 -14.57 -11.96
N GLN A 90 -2.73 -13.63 -11.23
CA GLN A 90 -3.79 -12.78 -11.79
C GLN A 90 -3.31 -11.97 -12.99
N THR A 91 -2.09 -11.44 -12.94
CA THR A 91 -1.51 -10.67 -14.04
C THR A 91 -1.24 -11.54 -15.26
N ARG A 92 -0.71 -12.75 -15.07
CA ARG A 92 -0.43 -13.71 -16.16
C ARG A 92 -1.72 -14.18 -16.83
N SER A 93 -2.73 -14.55 -16.04
CA SER A 93 -4.04 -14.94 -16.54
C SER A 93 -4.69 -13.82 -17.34
N ARG A 94 -4.65 -12.57 -16.85
CA ARG A 94 -5.13 -11.38 -17.58
C ARG A 94 -4.41 -11.15 -18.91
N LYS A 95 -3.15 -11.59 -19.02
CA LYS A 95 -2.34 -11.48 -20.25
C LYS A 95 -2.44 -12.71 -21.16
N GLY A 96 -3.29 -13.70 -20.83
CA GLY A 96 -3.43 -14.93 -21.62
C GLY A 96 -2.22 -15.86 -21.54
N LEU A 97 -1.38 -15.71 -20.52
CA LEU A 97 -0.22 -16.56 -20.29
C LEU A 97 -0.58 -17.75 -19.40
N LYS A 98 0.19 -18.86 -19.51
CA LYS A 98 0.03 -20.02 -18.63
C LYS A 98 0.12 -19.57 -17.15
N PRO A 99 -0.84 -19.97 -16.29
CA PRO A 99 -0.82 -19.66 -14.85
C PRO A 99 0.48 -20.11 -14.17
N GLY A 100 0.85 -19.41 -13.11
CA GLY A 100 2.07 -19.68 -12.35
C GLY A 100 3.37 -19.27 -13.06
N ILE A 101 4.46 -19.27 -12.29
CA ILE A 101 5.80 -19.01 -12.83
C ILE A 101 6.28 -20.27 -13.57
N PRO A 102 6.77 -20.15 -14.82
CA PRO A 102 7.32 -21.30 -15.55
C PRO A 102 8.44 -21.98 -14.75
N PRO A 103 8.42 -23.32 -14.59
CA PRO A 103 9.49 -24.02 -13.91
C PRO A 103 10.79 -23.94 -14.71
N LEU A 104 11.92 -24.10 -14.02
CA LEU A 104 13.25 -24.01 -14.62
C LEU A 104 13.45 -25.04 -15.75
N ASP A 105 12.81 -26.21 -15.65
CA ASP A 105 12.87 -27.28 -16.67
C ASP A 105 12.39 -26.84 -18.06
N ASN A 106 11.55 -25.80 -18.15
CA ASN A 106 11.14 -25.24 -19.44
C ASN A 106 12.29 -24.56 -20.19
N PHE A 107 13.40 -24.26 -19.51
CA PHE A 107 14.53 -23.49 -20.03
C PHE A 107 15.84 -24.26 -20.01
N LEU A 108 15.91 -25.39 -19.29
CA LEU A 108 17.09 -26.24 -19.25
C LEU A 108 16.98 -27.37 -20.26
N ASP A 109 17.79 -27.30 -21.31
CA ASP A 109 18.02 -28.42 -22.21
C ASP A 109 19.12 -29.31 -21.63
N LYS A 110 18.79 -30.57 -21.34
CA LYS A 110 19.77 -31.54 -20.82
C LYS A 110 20.38 -32.27 -22.00
N LEU A 111 21.67 -32.01 -22.23
CA LEU A 111 22.53 -32.77 -23.15
C LEU A 111 22.55 -34.27 -22.80
#